data_AF-A0A7C4DMR2-F1
#
_entry.id   AF-A0A7C4DMR2-F1
#
_cell.length_a   1.000
_cell.length_b   1.000
_cell.length_c   1.000
_cell.angle_alpha   90.00
_cell.angle_beta   90.00
_cell.angle_gamma   90.00
#
_symmetry.space_group_name_H-M   'P 1'
#
loop_
_entity.id
_entity.type
_entity.pdbx_description
1 polymer ?
#
loop_
_entity_poly.entity_id
_entity_poly.type
_entity_poly.pdbx_seq_one_letter_code
_entity_poly.pdbx_strand_id
1 'polypeptide(L)' 'MKTADARTLSPAAQEDLRRKAILAWRAGKSKSEVARLFGVSREAVYQ' A
#
# COMPACT_ATOMS: atom_id res chain seq x y z
N MET A 1 -6.12 -5.22 -16.20
CA MET A 1 -6.55 -5.56 -14.82
C MET A 1 -7.30 -4.37 -14.26
N LYS A 2 -8.55 -4.55 -13.80
CA LYS A 2 -9.19 -3.55 -12.93
C LYS A 2 -8.52 -3.68 -11.56
N THR A 3 -7.44 -2.94 -11.34
CA THR A 3 -6.87 -2.75 -10.00
C THR A 3 -7.95 -2.06 -9.17
N ALA A 4 -8.49 -2.76 -8.16
CA ALA A 4 -9.41 -2.15 -7.22
C ALA A 4 -8.64 -1.00 -6.55
N ASP A 5 -9.10 0.23 -6.78
CA ASP A 5 -8.43 1.41 -6.27
C ASP A 5 -8.59 1.41 -4.75
N ALA A 6 -7.48 1.40 -4.00
CA ALA A 6 -7.52 1.39 -2.54
C ALA A 6 -8.29 2.60 -1.98
N ARG A 7 -8.44 3.69 -2.76
CA ARG A 7 -9.27 4.85 -2.39
C ARG A 7 -10.77 4.56 -2.31
N THR A 8 -11.25 3.45 -2.90
CA THR A 8 -12.65 3.02 -2.79
C THR A 8 -12.92 2.19 -1.54
N LEU A 9 -11.88 1.86 -0.77
CA LEU A 9 -12.02 1.14 0.50
C LEU A 9 -12.56 2.07 1.59
N SER A 10 -13.17 1.47 2.62
CA SER A 10 -13.54 2.22 3.82
C SER A 10 -12.29 2.82 4.49
N PRO A 11 -12.42 3.93 5.24
CA PRO A 11 -11.28 4.56 5.90
C PRO A 11 -10.48 3.61 6.79
N ALA A 12 -11.17 2.69 7.49
CA ALA A 12 -10.53 1.68 8.32
C ALA A 12 -9.68 0.69 7.50
N ALA A 13 -10.18 0.26 6.34
CA ALA A 13 -9.45 -0.63 5.44
C ALA A 13 -8.26 0.08 4.77
N GLN A 14 -8.38 1.38 4.46
CA GLN A 14 -7.25 2.19 3.98
C GLN A 14 -6.15 2.31 5.03
N GLU A 15 -6.48 2.55 6.30
CA GLU A 15 -5.50 2.66 7.38
C GLU A 15 -4.85 1.31 7.72
N ASP A 16 -5.58 0.20 7.61
CA ASP A 16 -5.00 -1.15 7.72
C ASP A 16 -3.97 -1.41 6.60
N LEU A 17 -4.30 -1.07 5.34
CA LEU A 17 -3.39 -1.13 4.22
C LEU A 17 -2.14 -0.26 4.42
N ARG A 18 -2.32 0.98 4.91
CA ARG A 18 -1.23 1.90 5.21
C ARG A 18 -0.27 1.32 6.25
N ARG A 19 -0.80 0.78 7.36
CA ARG A 19 0.01 0.15 8.41
C ARG A 19 0.81 -1.04 7.87
N LYS A 20 0.19 -1.90 7.07
CA LYS A 20 0.86 -3.05 6.43
C LYS A 20 1.96 -2.60 5.45
N ALA A 21 1.71 -1.55 4.67
CA ALA A 21 2.70 -0.97 3.76
C ALA A 21 3.94 -0.43 4.51
N ILE A 22 3.73 0.25 5.64
CA ILE A 22 4.83 0.77 6.48
C ILE A 22 5.63 -0.36 7.11
N LEU A 23 4.98 -1.41 7.60
CA LEU A 23 5.67 -2.58 8.15
C LEU A 23 6.54 -3.27 7.07
N ALA A 24 6.00 -3.43 5.87
CA ALA A 24 6.73 -3.99 4.74
C ALA A 24 7.96 -3.14 4.37
N TRP A 25 7.83 -1.81 4.37
CA TRP A 25 8.96 -0.91 4.18
C TRP A 25 10.00 -1.08 5.29
N ARG A 26 9.58 -1.05 6.56
CA ARG A 26 10.47 -1.20 7.72
C ARG A 26 11.20 -2.54 7.71
N ALA A 27 10.61 -3.57 7.11
CA ALA A 27 11.25 -4.86 6.86
C ALA A 27 12.29 -4.84 5.72
N GLY A 28 12.59 -3.67 5.14
CA GLY A 28 13.62 -3.46 4.11
C GLY A 28 13.12 -3.58 2.67
N LYS A 29 11.80 -3.70 2.44
CA LYS A 29 11.25 -3.75 1.08
C LYS A 29 11.30 -2.37 0.43
N SER A 30 11.62 -2.34 -0.86
CA SER A 30 11.58 -1.12 -1.65
C SER A 30 10.15 -0.62 -1.89
N LYS A 31 9.98 0.69 -2.15
CA LYS A 31 8.68 1.29 -2.52
C LYS A 31 7.95 0.51 -3.61
N SER A 32 8.69 0.03 -4.60
CA SER A 32 8.16 -0.72 -5.74
C SER A 32 7.61 -2.09 -5.33
N GLU A 33 8.31 -2.78 -4.43
CA GLU A 33 7.84 -4.07 -3.90
C GLU A 33 6.62 -3.89 -3.01
N VAL A 34 6.60 -2.88 -2.13
CA VAL A 34 5.45 -2.56 -1.29
C VAL A 34 4.24 -2.21 -2.16
N ALA A 35 4.40 -1.36 -3.17
CA ALA A 35 3.34 -0.99 -4.10
C ALA A 35 2.74 -2.21 -4.82
N ARG A 36 3.60 -3.11 -5.31
CA ARG A 36 3.17 -4.35 -5.96
C ARG A 36 2.47 -5.30 -4.98
N LEU A 37 2.95 -5.42 -3.75
CA LEU A 37 2.38 -6.29 -2.71
C LEU A 37 0.97 -5.86 -2.31
N PHE A 38 0.71 -4.55 -2.26
CA PHE A 38 -0.56 -3.98 -1.82
C PHE A 38 -1.46 -3.51 -2.96
N GLY A 39 -1.03 -3.65 -4.21
CA GLY A 39 -1.81 -3.25 -5.39
C GLY A 39 -2.03 -1.74 -5.49
N VAL A 40 -1.13 -0.93 -4.93
CA VAL A 40 -1.20 0.54 -4.94
C VAL A 40 -0.16 1.13 -5.90
N SER A 41 -0.30 2.41 -6.23
CA SER A 41 0.75 3.11 -6.99
C SER A 41 2.01 3.27 -6.14
N ARG A 42 3.19 3.30 -6.78
CA ARG A 42 4.46 3.55 -6.09
C ARG A 42 4.47 4.88 -5.33
N GLU A 43 3.77 5.87 -5.88
CA GLU A 43 3.64 7.21 -5.31
C GLU A 43 2.78 7.23 -4.04
N ALA A 44 1.83 6.31 -3.93
CA ALA A 44 1.02 6.13 -2.73
C ALA A 44 1.82 5.51 -1.55
N VAL A 45 3.03 5.00 -1.79
CA VAL A 45 3.91 4.50 -0.74
C VAL A 45 4.80 5.63 -0.23
N TYR A 46 4.30 6.34 0.79
CA TYR A 46 5.02 7.38 1.52
C TYR A 46 5.35 6.94 2.96
N GLN A 47 6.44 7.49 3.49
CA GLN A 47 6.87 7.37 4.89
C GLN A 47 6.27 8.52 5.68
#